data_AF-A0A1X7N0B8-F1
#
_entry.id   AF-A0A1X7N0B8-F1
#
_cell.length_a   1.000
_cell.length_b   1.000
_cell.length_c   1.000
_cell.angle_alpha   90.00
_cell.angle_beta   90.00
_cell.angle_gamma   90.00
#
_symmetry.space_group_name_H-M   'P 1'
#
loop_
_entity.id
_entity.type
_entity.pdbx_description
1 polymer ?
#
loop_
_entity_poly.entity_id
_entity_poly.type
_entity_poly.pdbx_seq_one_letter_code
_entity_poly.pdbx_strand_id
1 'polypeptide(L)'
;MNTLSLPFSPTRVLFAHWERALEGSTEPEWKPDPVNTPMRLLSPVEFASLRVRLRCDARDLQPTSHGPVTDAALRIGLWEAMGKRFSGYKLAQELQHFFSSRGVVAREPWRGWDMLRAIDATADLHGVELWLNAEPVEPEWTRFREMRLSERLAEVTKRDRPEPR
;
A
#
# COMPACT_ATOMS: atom_id res chain seq x y z
N MET A 1 10.49 -41.02 7.61
CA MET A 1 9.34 -40.27 8.15
C MET A 1 8.99 -39.18 7.16
N ASN A 2 7.90 -39.34 6.40
CA ASN A 2 7.39 -38.27 5.55
C ASN A 2 6.60 -37.30 6.43
N THR A 3 7.21 -36.18 6.79
CA THR A 3 6.47 -35.03 7.29
C THR A 3 5.54 -34.56 6.17
N LEU A 4 4.25 -34.86 6.30
CA LEU A 4 3.19 -34.24 5.51
C LEU A 4 3.22 -32.74 5.79
N SER A 5 4.01 -32.02 5.02
CA SER A 5 4.02 -30.56 4.99
C SER A 5 2.64 -30.11 4.51
N LEU A 6 1.80 -29.65 5.44
CA LEU A 6 0.52 -29.04 5.07
C LEU A 6 0.79 -27.92 4.05
N PRO A 7 -0.07 -27.76 3.03
CA PRO A 7 0.10 -26.70 2.04
C PRO A 7 0.17 -25.34 2.74
N PHE A 8 1.07 -24.48 2.25
CA PHE A 8 1.21 -23.12 2.75
C PHE A 8 -0.14 -22.40 2.67
N SER A 9 -0.60 -21.87 3.79
CA SER A 9 -1.71 -20.92 3.79
C SER A 9 -1.13 -19.52 3.96
N PRO A 10 -1.27 -18.62 2.98
CA PRO A 10 -0.90 -17.21 3.08
C PRO A 10 -1.39 -16.51 4.36
N THR A 11 -2.51 -16.97 4.95
CA THR A 11 -3.02 -16.48 6.23
C THR A 11 -2.11 -16.78 7.43
N ARG A 12 -1.24 -17.79 7.38
CA ARG A 12 -0.29 -18.10 8.47
C ARG A 12 0.65 -16.93 8.76
N VAL A 13 1.03 -16.16 7.74
CA VAL A 13 1.87 -14.97 7.89
C VAL A 13 1.16 -13.90 8.72
N LEU A 14 -0.14 -13.67 8.46
CA LEU A 14 -0.94 -12.75 9.26
C LEU A 14 -1.09 -13.21 10.71
N PHE A 15 -1.36 -14.51 10.95
CA PHE A 15 -1.47 -15.02 12.32
C PHE A 15 -0.15 -14.86 13.08
N ALA A 16 0.98 -15.24 12.48
CA ALA A 16 2.30 -15.08 13.10
C ALA A 16 2.68 -13.61 13.32
N HIS A 17 2.15 -12.70 12.49
CA HIS A 17 2.29 -11.26 12.71
C HIS A 17 1.42 -10.76 13.87
N TRP A 18 0.17 -11.21 13.97
CA TRP A 18 -0.74 -10.82 15.06
C TRP A 18 -0.27 -11.35 16.41
N GLU A 19 0.25 -12.57 16.49
CA GLU A 19 0.85 -13.11 17.72
C GLU A 19 1.96 -12.19 18.25
N ARG A 20 2.85 -11.72 17.36
CA ARG A 20 3.90 -10.76 17.71
C ARG A 20 3.37 -9.37 18.05
N ALA A 21 2.31 -8.93 17.36
CA ALA A 21 1.70 -7.62 17.63
C ALA A 21 1.06 -7.53 19.03
N LEU A 22 0.74 -8.67 19.68
CA LEU A 22 0.29 -8.70 21.08
C LEU A 22 1.37 -8.22 22.06
N GLU A 23 2.65 -8.23 21.67
CA GLU A 23 3.77 -7.71 22.46
C GLU A 23 3.85 -6.18 22.42
N GLY A 24 3.07 -5.53 21.54
CA GLY A 24 2.99 -4.08 21.37
C GLY A 24 3.34 -3.62 19.95
N SER A 25 2.85 -2.43 19.59
CA SER A 25 3.20 -1.79 18.30
C SER A 25 4.63 -1.29 18.34
N THR A 26 5.44 -1.66 17.34
CA THR A 26 6.75 -1.06 17.08
C THR A 26 6.67 0.09 16.08
N GLU A 27 5.54 0.25 15.40
CA GLU A 27 5.27 1.40 14.55
C GLU A 27 4.74 2.59 15.36
N PRO A 28 5.10 3.82 14.98
CA PRO A 28 4.41 5.00 15.50
C PRO A 28 2.93 4.95 15.11
N GLU A 29 2.08 5.60 15.90
CA GLU A 29 0.67 5.75 15.58
C GLU A 29 0.50 6.35 14.18
N TRP A 30 -0.19 5.62 13.30
CA TRP A 30 -0.51 6.11 11.96
C TRP A 30 -1.56 7.21 12.05
N LYS A 31 -1.15 8.44 11.70
CA LYS A 31 -2.01 9.63 11.68
C LYS A 31 -2.28 10.02 10.22
N PRO A 32 -3.41 9.58 9.63
CA PRO A 32 -3.72 9.91 8.25
C PRO A 32 -3.96 11.41 8.07
N ASP A 33 -3.46 11.96 6.97
CA ASP A 33 -3.79 13.31 6.51
C ASP A 33 -4.51 13.24 5.14
N PRO A 34 -5.80 12.87 5.12
CA PRO A 34 -6.54 12.72 3.87
C PRO A 34 -6.79 14.06 3.15
N VAL A 35 -6.54 15.19 3.81
CA VAL A 35 -6.70 16.53 3.22
C VAL A 35 -5.45 16.91 2.43
N ASN A 36 -4.27 16.76 3.03
CA ASN A 36 -3.00 17.16 2.41
C ASN A 36 -2.21 16.00 1.82
N THR A 37 -2.80 14.81 1.69
CA THR A 37 -2.11 13.65 1.13
C THR A 37 -1.67 13.92 -0.33
N PRO A 38 -0.40 13.64 -0.69
CA PRO A 38 0.10 13.82 -2.05
C PRO A 38 -0.56 12.83 -3.03
N MET A 39 -1.33 11.86 -2.55
CA MET A 39 -2.16 10.99 -3.39
C MET A 39 -3.13 11.78 -4.26
N ARG A 40 -3.61 12.96 -3.80
CA ARG A 40 -4.42 13.89 -4.60
C ARG A 40 -3.70 14.42 -5.85
N LEU A 41 -2.37 14.27 -5.86
CA LEU A 41 -1.42 14.47 -6.95
C LEU A 41 -1.74 13.71 -8.24
N LEU A 42 -2.30 12.51 -8.04
CA LEU A 42 -2.34 11.47 -9.07
C LEU A 42 -3.58 11.60 -9.96
N SER A 43 -3.42 11.22 -11.22
CA SER A 43 -4.52 11.18 -12.18
C SER A 43 -5.46 9.98 -11.92
N PRO A 44 -6.70 10.02 -12.45
CA PRO A 44 -7.59 8.86 -12.43
C PRO A 44 -7.00 7.59 -13.07
N VAL A 45 -6.15 7.73 -14.11
CA VAL A 45 -5.51 6.60 -14.79
C VAL A 45 -4.44 5.97 -13.90
N GLU A 46 -3.68 6.80 -13.19
CA GLU A 46 -2.68 6.36 -12.21
C GLU A 46 -3.33 5.60 -11.06
N PHE A 47 -4.49 6.07 -10.56
CA PHE A 47 -5.28 5.32 -9.57
C PHE A 47 -5.80 3.98 -10.10
N ALA A 48 -6.27 3.94 -11.35
CA ALA A 48 -6.82 2.72 -11.96
C ALA A 48 -5.74 1.66 -12.25
N SER A 49 -4.51 2.11 -12.53
CA SER A 49 -3.38 1.25 -12.84
C SER A 49 -2.60 0.76 -11.62
N LEU A 50 -2.93 1.23 -10.41
CA LEU A 50 -2.26 0.81 -9.18
C LEU A 50 -2.36 -0.71 -8.95
N ARG A 51 -1.22 -1.35 -8.64
CA ARG A 51 -1.05 -2.79 -8.41
C ARG A 51 -0.20 -3.04 -7.17
N VAL A 52 -0.47 -4.17 -6.51
CA VAL A 52 0.35 -4.68 -5.41
C VAL A 52 1.45 -5.55 -5.99
N ARG A 53 2.68 -5.41 -5.47
CA ARG A 53 3.79 -6.32 -5.73
C ARG A 53 4.39 -6.79 -4.42
N LEU A 54 4.81 -8.05 -4.39
CA LEU A 54 5.54 -8.63 -3.27
C LEU A 54 7.01 -8.73 -3.65
N ARG A 55 7.91 -8.30 -2.76
CA ARG A 55 9.37 -8.41 -2.99
C ARG A 55 9.88 -9.84 -2.95
N CYS A 56 9.15 -10.72 -2.27
CA CYS A 56 9.43 -12.13 -2.16
C CYS A 56 8.13 -12.93 -2.30
N ASP A 57 8.25 -14.27 -2.35
CA ASP A 57 7.07 -15.12 -2.25
C ASP A 57 6.31 -14.80 -0.96
N ALA A 58 4.97 -14.88 -1.01
CA ALA A 58 4.12 -14.56 0.13
C ALA A 58 4.43 -15.40 1.38
N ARG A 59 5.01 -16.60 1.22
CA ARG A 59 5.44 -17.49 2.31
C ARG A 59 6.68 -17.02 3.06
N ASP A 60 7.47 -16.19 2.40
CA ASP A 60 8.76 -15.70 2.89
C ASP A 60 8.65 -14.27 3.42
N LEU A 61 7.44 -13.69 3.40
CA LEU A 61 7.15 -12.40 4.03
C LEU A 61 7.44 -12.46 5.53
N GLN A 62 8.49 -11.77 5.95
CA GLN A 62 8.89 -11.63 7.35
C GLN A 62 8.88 -10.15 7.72
N PRO A 63 7.73 -9.59 8.14
CA PRO A 63 7.67 -8.22 8.58
C PRO A 63 8.55 -8.02 9.82
N THR A 64 9.33 -6.93 9.81
CA THR A 64 10.20 -6.50 10.91
C THR A 64 9.55 -5.46 11.82
N SER A 65 8.34 -5.02 11.48
CA SER A 65 7.53 -4.09 12.27
C SER A 65 6.14 -4.64 12.56
N HIS A 66 5.52 -4.14 13.62
CA HIS A 66 4.14 -4.44 14.00
C HIS A 66 3.37 -3.15 14.27
N GLY A 67 2.21 -3.00 13.63
CA GLY A 67 1.38 -1.80 13.68
C GLY A 67 0.35 -1.76 12.55
N PRO A 68 -0.49 -0.70 12.47
CA PRO A 68 -1.60 -0.63 11.54
C PRO A 68 -1.16 -0.61 10.07
N VAL A 69 0.00 -0.03 9.75
CA VAL A 69 0.49 0.04 8.36
C VAL A 69 0.98 -1.34 7.93
N THR A 70 1.78 -2.02 8.77
CA THR A 70 2.18 -3.39 8.47
C THR A 70 0.97 -4.34 8.40
N ASP A 71 -0.02 -4.25 9.30
CA ASP A 71 -1.21 -5.10 9.21
C ASP A 71 -1.97 -4.87 7.90
N ALA A 72 -2.14 -3.60 7.50
CA ALA A 72 -2.73 -3.24 6.22
C ALA A 72 -1.92 -3.80 5.02
N ALA A 73 -0.59 -3.68 5.07
CA ALA A 73 0.31 -4.19 4.04
C ALA A 73 0.20 -5.70 3.87
N LEU A 74 0.26 -6.45 4.97
CA LEU A 74 0.15 -7.91 4.94
C LEU A 74 -1.22 -8.37 4.44
N ARG A 75 -2.30 -7.66 4.77
CA ARG A 75 -3.64 -7.96 4.26
C ARG A 75 -3.73 -7.81 2.74
N ILE A 76 -3.22 -6.71 2.18
CA ILE A 76 -3.25 -6.53 0.72
C ILE A 76 -2.28 -7.48 0.02
N GLY A 77 -1.13 -7.77 0.63
CA GLY A 77 -0.17 -8.74 0.12
C GLY A 77 -0.73 -10.17 0.11
N LEU A 78 -1.49 -10.53 1.14
CA LEU A 78 -2.27 -11.76 1.19
C LEU A 78 -3.32 -11.82 0.08
N TRP A 79 -4.08 -10.75 -0.14
CA TRP A 79 -5.07 -10.72 -1.22
C TRP A 79 -4.41 -10.94 -2.59
N GLU A 80 -3.29 -10.29 -2.85
CA GLU A 80 -2.50 -10.49 -4.07
C GLU A 80 -2.03 -11.95 -4.19
N ALA A 81 -1.47 -12.53 -3.12
CA ALA A 81 -1.03 -13.93 -3.10
C ALA A 81 -2.17 -14.94 -3.32
N MET A 82 -3.40 -14.59 -2.93
CA MET A 82 -4.61 -15.37 -3.18
C MET A 82 -5.20 -15.15 -4.59
N GLY A 83 -4.55 -14.33 -5.43
CA GLY A 83 -5.04 -13.98 -6.77
C GLY A 83 -6.22 -13.00 -6.78
N LYS A 84 -6.53 -12.34 -5.65
CA LYS A 84 -7.59 -11.33 -5.58
C LYS A 84 -7.08 -10.00 -6.14
N ARG A 85 -7.31 -9.79 -7.43
CA ARG A 85 -6.93 -8.57 -8.13
C ARG A 85 -7.94 -7.45 -7.87
N PHE A 86 -7.66 -6.61 -6.87
CA PHE A 86 -8.44 -5.39 -6.63
C PHE A 86 -7.87 -4.20 -7.40
N SER A 87 -8.74 -3.31 -7.87
CA SER A 87 -8.31 -1.99 -8.33
C SER A 87 -7.77 -1.18 -7.15
N GLY A 88 -6.90 -0.19 -7.41
CA GLY A 88 -6.40 0.72 -6.37
C GLY A 88 -7.54 1.35 -5.56
N TYR A 89 -8.62 1.75 -6.24
CA TYR A 89 -9.80 2.32 -5.60
C TYR A 89 -10.47 1.32 -4.64
N LYS A 90 -10.64 0.06 -5.06
CA LYS A 90 -11.21 -0.98 -4.21
C LYS A 90 -10.31 -1.29 -3.02
N LEU A 91 -8.98 -1.34 -3.21
CA LEU A 91 -8.03 -1.49 -2.11
C LEU A 91 -8.17 -0.34 -1.09
N ALA A 92 -8.20 0.90 -1.56
CA ALA A 92 -8.38 2.07 -0.70
C ALA A 92 -9.72 2.00 0.07
N GLN A 93 -10.82 1.61 -0.58
CA GLN A 93 -12.11 1.45 0.09
C GLN A 93 -12.07 0.40 1.20
N GLU A 94 -11.50 -0.78 0.93
CA GLU A 94 -11.40 -1.86 1.91
C GLU A 94 -10.53 -1.44 3.11
N LEU A 95 -9.37 -0.82 2.84
CA LEU A 95 -8.49 -0.32 3.90
C LEU A 95 -9.14 0.78 4.73
N GLN A 96 -9.85 1.72 4.09
CA GLN A 96 -10.59 2.74 4.81
C GLN A 96 -11.70 2.13 5.68
N HIS A 97 -12.45 1.16 5.15
CA HIS A 97 -13.49 0.50 5.92
C HIS A 97 -12.92 -0.22 7.14
N PHE A 98 -11.79 -0.90 6.97
CA PHE A 98 -11.15 -1.67 8.04
C PHE A 98 -10.51 -0.79 9.12
N PHE A 99 -9.75 0.23 8.73
CA PHE A 99 -8.93 1.04 9.65
C PHE A 99 -9.56 2.39 10.01
N SER A 100 -10.73 2.73 9.47
CA SER A 100 -11.41 4.01 9.73
C SER A 100 -12.92 3.83 9.71
N SER A 101 -13.44 3.10 10.70
CA SER A 101 -14.88 2.80 10.86
C SER A 101 -15.74 4.01 11.25
N ARG A 102 -15.13 5.15 11.62
CA ARG A 102 -15.84 6.37 12.06
C ARG A 102 -15.61 7.51 11.08
N GLY A 103 -16.58 7.73 10.20
CA GLY A 103 -16.61 8.91 9.33
C GLY A 103 -17.80 8.87 8.38
N VAL A 104 -18.32 10.04 8.02
CA VAL A 104 -19.26 10.24 6.90
C VAL A 104 -18.76 9.43 5.71
N VAL A 105 -19.65 8.74 5.00
CA VAL A 105 -19.34 8.03 3.75
C VAL A 105 -18.76 9.07 2.78
N ALA A 106 -17.45 9.23 2.80
CA ALA A 106 -16.75 10.13 1.92
C ALA A 106 -16.90 9.57 0.51
N ARG A 107 -17.22 10.43 -0.45
CA ARG A 107 -17.33 10.05 -1.88
C ARG A 107 -16.08 9.34 -2.37
N GLU A 108 -14.92 9.71 -1.84
CA GLU A 108 -13.61 9.17 -2.18
C GLU A 108 -12.91 8.61 -0.91
N PRO A 109 -12.25 7.43 -0.99
CA PRO A 109 -11.62 6.77 0.14
C PRO A 109 -10.24 7.35 0.49
N TRP A 110 -10.15 8.67 0.71
CA TRP A 110 -8.88 9.38 0.91
C TRP A 110 -8.03 8.87 2.07
N ARG A 111 -8.63 8.33 3.14
CA ARG A 111 -7.87 7.70 4.24
C ARG A 111 -7.25 6.38 3.78
N GLY A 112 -7.98 5.63 2.95
CA GLY A 112 -7.48 4.41 2.32
C GLY A 112 -6.35 4.70 1.34
N TRP A 113 -6.46 5.77 0.55
CA TRP A 113 -5.38 6.22 -0.32
C TRP A 113 -4.13 6.62 0.47
N ASP A 114 -4.30 7.36 1.56
CA ASP A 114 -3.17 7.71 2.42
C ASP A 114 -2.55 6.49 3.13
N MET A 115 -3.35 5.46 3.44
CA MET A 115 -2.85 4.17 3.93
C MET A 115 -2.01 3.46 2.88
N LEU A 116 -2.47 3.41 1.62
CA LEU A 116 -1.70 2.83 0.51
C LEU A 116 -0.35 3.55 0.33
N ARG A 117 -0.33 4.88 0.41
CA ARG A 117 0.92 5.65 0.43
C ARG A 117 1.85 5.24 1.57
N ALA A 118 1.32 5.10 2.79
CA ALA A 118 2.10 4.70 3.95
C ALA A 118 2.71 3.31 3.76
N ILE A 119 1.92 2.34 3.28
CA ILE A 119 2.37 0.97 2.95
C ILE A 119 3.55 1.02 1.98
N ASP A 120 3.44 1.76 0.86
CA ASP A 120 4.54 1.79 -0.10
C ASP A 120 5.78 2.48 0.47
N ALA A 121 5.62 3.54 1.28
CA ALA A 121 6.73 4.21 1.93
C ALA A 121 7.47 3.32 2.94
N THR A 122 6.78 2.34 3.55
CA THR A 122 7.35 1.39 4.52
C THR A 122 7.61 0.00 3.93
N ALA A 123 7.64 -0.15 2.60
CA ALA A 123 7.81 -1.47 1.97
C ALA A 123 9.07 -2.23 2.42
N ASP A 124 10.11 -1.54 2.86
CA ASP A 124 11.33 -2.16 3.40
C ASP A 124 11.07 -2.94 4.69
N LEU A 125 10.02 -2.61 5.44
CA LEU A 125 9.68 -3.24 6.73
C LEU A 125 8.82 -4.49 6.58
N HIS A 126 8.07 -4.62 5.49
CA HIS A 126 7.07 -5.68 5.32
C HIS A 126 7.04 -6.33 3.93
N GLY A 127 7.85 -5.86 2.97
CA GLY A 127 8.02 -6.50 1.66
C GLY A 127 6.88 -6.31 0.66
N VAL A 128 5.98 -5.35 0.90
CA VAL A 128 4.80 -5.08 0.04
C VAL A 128 4.96 -3.71 -0.60
N GLU A 129 4.94 -3.67 -1.93
CA GLU A 129 5.11 -2.46 -2.73
C GLU A 129 3.86 -2.14 -3.53
N LEU A 130 3.71 -0.86 -3.88
CA LEU A 130 2.67 -0.41 -4.79
C LEU A 130 3.30 0.19 -6.04
N TRP A 131 2.80 -0.26 -7.19
CA TRP A 131 3.28 0.14 -8.49
C TRP A 131 2.12 0.66 -9.33
N LEU A 132 2.37 1.59 -10.24
CA LEU A 132 1.37 2.18 -11.12
C LEU A 132 1.97 2.49 -12.49
N ASN A 133 1.11 2.77 -13.46
CA ASN A 133 1.50 3.32 -14.75
C ASN A 133 1.41 4.84 -14.68
N ALA A 134 2.55 5.50 -14.53
CA ALA A 134 2.63 6.94 -14.40
C ALA A 134 2.39 7.63 -15.74
N GLU A 135 1.62 8.71 -15.69
CA GLU A 135 1.43 9.59 -16.83
C GLU A 135 2.72 10.36 -17.14
N PRO A 136 3.02 10.59 -18.42
CA PRO A 136 4.17 11.39 -18.82
C PRO A 136 4.10 12.79 -18.22
N VAL A 137 5.20 13.20 -17.59
CA VAL A 137 5.31 14.50 -16.89
C VAL A 137 5.56 15.64 -17.87
N GLU A 138 6.24 15.33 -18.97
CA GLU A 138 6.64 16.25 -20.02
C GLU A 138 5.86 15.95 -21.31
N PRO A 139 5.49 16.97 -22.11
CA PRO A 139 4.73 16.81 -23.34
C PRO A 139 5.40 15.89 -24.38
N GLU A 140 6.72 15.71 -24.28
CA GLU A 140 7.56 14.97 -25.22
C GLU A 140 7.55 13.46 -24.95
N TRP A 141 7.11 13.06 -23.75
CA TRP A 141 7.00 11.67 -23.35
C TRP A 141 5.61 11.17 -23.74
N THR A 142 5.54 10.24 -24.69
CA THR A 142 4.25 9.74 -25.22
C THR A 142 3.78 8.45 -24.55
N ARG A 143 4.52 7.93 -23.56
CA ARG A 143 4.28 6.59 -23.00
C ARG A 143 4.12 6.63 -21.50
N PHE A 144 3.11 5.91 -21.03
CA PHE A 144 2.99 5.53 -19.63
C PHE A 144 4.19 4.69 -19.22
N ARG A 145 4.70 4.93 -18.01
CA ARG A 145 5.83 4.19 -17.46
C ARG A 145 5.44 3.50 -16.16
N GLU A 146 5.75 2.22 -16.07
CA GLU A 146 5.52 1.50 -14.84
C GLU A 146 6.57 1.93 -13.80
N MET A 147 6.13 2.35 -12.63
CA MET A 147 7.02 2.84 -11.56
C MET A 147 6.40 2.66 -10.18
N ARG A 148 7.23 2.75 -9.14
CA ARG A 148 6.78 2.63 -7.75
C ARG A 148 6.02 3.89 -7.31
N LEU A 149 5.00 3.70 -6.47
CA LEU A 149 4.12 4.79 -6.01
C LEU A 149 4.91 5.91 -5.31
N SER A 150 5.83 5.58 -4.40
CA SER A 150 6.67 6.54 -3.69
C SER A 150 7.53 7.40 -4.61
N GLU A 151 8.13 6.79 -5.64
CA GLU A 151 8.86 7.51 -6.68
C GLU A 151 7.94 8.48 -7.42
N ARG A 152 6.73 8.03 -7.77
CA ARG A 152 5.77 8.86 -8.50
C ARG A 152 5.34 10.06 -7.66
N LEU A 153 5.01 9.83 -6.40
CA LEU A 153 4.63 10.89 -5.46
C LEU A 153 5.74 11.91 -5.28
N ALA A 154 7.01 11.47 -5.26
CA ALA A 154 8.15 12.38 -5.20
C ALA A 154 8.24 13.29 -6.45
N GLU A 155 7.96 12.76 -7.65
CA GLU A 155 7.95 13.54 -8.88
C GLU A 155 6.87 14.62 -8.90
N VAL A 156 5.62 14.24 -8.61
CA VAL A 156 4.48 15.18 -8.66
C VAL A 156 4.54 16.22 -7.54
N THR A 157 5.07 15.86 -6.35
CA THR A 157 5.20 16.79 -5.23
C THR A 157 6.30 17.84 -5.46
N LYS A 158 7.42 17.46 -6.10
CA LYS A 158 8.48 18.43 -6.45
C LYS A 158 7.98 19.50 -7.42
N ARG A 159 7.09 19.14 -8.34
CA ARG A 159 6.52 20.06 -9.33
C ARG A 159 5.55 21.07 -8.72
N ASP A 160 4.80 20.68 -7.69
CA ASP A 160 3.81 21.53 -7.03
C ASP A 160 4.45 22.58 -6.10
N ARG A 161 5.73 22.40 -5.73
CA ARG A 161 6.52 23.41 -5.01
C ARG A 161 7.34 24.24 -6.00
N PRO A 162 6.93 25.48 -6.33
CA PRO A 162 7.82 26.36 -7.09
C PRO A 162 9.10 26.61 -6.30
N GLU A 163 10.26 26.49 -6.93
CA GLU A 163 11.53 26.89 -6.32
C GLU A 163 11.43 28.36 -5.87
N PRO A 164 11.90 28.70 -4.65
CA PRO A 164 12.03 30.09 -4.27
C PRO A 164 13.02 30.76 -5.23
N ARG A 165 12.53 31.77 -5.97
CA ARG A 165 13.39 32.66 -6.77
C ARG A 165 14.32 33.48 -5.87
#